data_AF-A0A1V5CV05-F1
#
_entry.id   AF-A0A1V5CV05-F1
#
_cell.length_a   1.000
_cell.length_b   1.000
_cell.length_c   1.000
_cell.angle_alpha   90.00
_cell.angle_beta   90.00
_cell.angle_gamma   90.00
#
_symmetry.space_group_name_H-M   'P 1'
#
loop_
_entity.id
_entity.type
_entity.pdbx_description
1 polymer ?
#
loop_
_entity_poly.entity_id
_entity_poly.type
_entity_poly.pdbx_seq_one_letter_code
_entity_poly.pdbx_strand_id
1 'polypeptide(L)'
;MSDKPKLAICWFGGCGGCDEAIVDLNENILKVTDAFDLVLWPVALDFKYHHIEAMKDGEITLSIINGSVRNSEHEELAHLLRKKSQFVLAFGACACFGGTPGMANIRSKEDIFQWVYEDAPTIVNPKRNVPKTATKMDGKELTLPDFYKQVFPLNRIIDVDYYLPGCPPPPDLIYNAVSAAIAGNLPPKGATLAPRRALCDVCERNKTKPERLQIQKFHRIHEIQADPEKCFLAQGIICTGPATRSGCGEVCMKTNIPCRGCFGPVEGVADMGAKYLSALASLIEANTEEERKILTESIVDPTGYFYRFTTASSLLQKKRETSKKRDEVR
;
A
#
# COMPACT_ATOMS: atom_id res chain seq x y z
N MET A 1 21.51 1.52 -32.77
CA MET A 1 20.43 1.78 -31.79
C MET A 1 21.09 1.67 -30.43
N SER A 2 21.07 2.70 -29.60
CA SER A 2 21.88 2.74 -28.38
C SER A 2 21.47 1.62 -27.41
N ASP A 3 22.45 0.91 -26.83
CA ASP A 3 22.31 -0.10 -25.77
C ASP A 3 21.81 0.51 -24.45
N LYS A 4 20.64 1.16 -24.45
CA LYS A 4 20.04 1.68 -23.22
C LYS A 4 19.59 0.50 -22.35
N PRO A 5 19.77 0.60 -21.01
CA PRO A 5 19.15 -0.34 -20.09
C PRO A 5 17.63 -0.34 -20.27
N LYS A 6 17.00 -1.50 -20.08
CA LYS A 6 15.56 -1.69 -20.29
C LYS A 6 14.79 -1.50 -19.00
N LEU A 7 13.69 -0.75 -19.08
CA LEU A 7 12.81 -0.44 -17.96
C LEU A 7 11.39 -0.92 -18.26
N ALA A 8 10.80 -1.66 -17.33
CA ALA A 8 9.39 -2.02 -17.34
C ALA A 8 8.68 -1.36 -16.16
N ILE A 9 7.49 -0.82 -16.41
CA ILE A 9 6.59 -0.26 -15.41
C ILE A 9 5.26 -0.98 -15.55
N CYS A 10 4.78 -1.61 -14.48
CA CYS A 10 3.57 -2.42 -14.52
C CYS A 10 2.69 -2.16 -13.30
N TRP A 11 1.38 -2.15 -13.54
CA TRP A 11 0.35 -1.94 -12.53
C TRP A 11 -0.38 -3.24 -12.19
N PHE A 12 -0.64 -3.50 -10.92
CA PHE A 12 -1.48 -4.62 -10.46
C PHE A 12 -2.76 -4.07 -9.82
N GLY A 13 -3.22 -4.68 -8.72
CA GLY A 13 -4.36 -4.22 -7.92
C GLY A 13 -4.04 -2.91 -7.20
N GLY A 14 -4.02 -1.81 -7.95
CA GLY A 14 -3.75 -0.44 -7.53
C GLY A 14 -4.83 0.53 -8.00
N CYS A 15 -4.52 1.83 -8.01
CA CYS A 15 -5.47 2.90 -8.37
C CYS A 15 -4.96 3.84 -9.47
N GLY A 16 -3.84 3.52 -10.14
CA GLY A 16 -3.18 4.42 -11.10
C GLY A 16 -2.37 5.56 -10.47
N GLY A 17 -2.56 5.88 -9.18
CA GLY A 17 -1.87 7.01 -8.56
C GLY A 17 -0.34 6.92 -8.50
N CYS A 18 0.23 5.71 -8.56
CA CYS A 18 1.69 5.55 -8.67
C CYS A 18 2.18 5.85 -10.10
N ASP A 19 1.42 5.47 -11.13
CA ASP A 19 1.71 5.84 -12.51
C ASP A 19 1.62 7.36 -12.70
N GLU A 20 0.58 8.00 -12.16
CA GLU A 20 0.47 9.47 -12.15
C GLU A 20 1.66 10.12 -11.42
N ALA A 21 2.14 9.56 -10.32
CA ALA A 21 3.31 10.08 -9.63
C ALA A 21 4.62 9.99 -10.47
N ILE A 22 4.71 9.03 -11.40
CA ILE A 22 5.81 8.96 -12.37
C ILE A 22 5.63 10.04 -13.44
N VAL A 23 4.39 10.31 -13.88
CA VAL A 23 4.08 11.42 -14.79
C VAL A 23 4.39 12.78 -14.14
N ASP A 24 4.13 12.93 -12.84
CA ASP A 24 4.45 14.11 -12.02
C ASP A 24 5.96 14.38 -11.86
N LEU A 25 6.84 13.55 -12.44
CA LEU A 25 8.23 13.92 -12.66
C LEU A 25 8.37 15.12 -13.61
N ASN A 26 7.30 15.49 -14.33
CA ASN A 26 7.24 16.61 -15.28
C ASN A 26 8.38 16.51 -16.29
N GLU A 27 9.20 17.55 -16.45
CA GLU A 27 10.30 17.57 -17.42
C GLU A 27 11.38 16.51 -17.11
N ASN A 28 11.50 16.07 -15.86
CA ASN A 28 12.46 15.04 -15.49
C ASN A 28 12.10 13.65 -16.03
N ILE A 29 10.85 13.43 -16.47
CA ILE A 29 10.48 12.18 -17.14
C ILE A 29 11.28 11.98 -18.44
N LEU A 30 11.63 13.08 -19.12
CA LEU A 30 12.42 13.03 -20.36
C LEU A 30 13.83 12.48 -20.10
N LYS A 31 14.41 12.81 -18.94
CA LYS A 31 15.70 12.23 -18.51
C LYS A 31 15.60 10.73 -18.29
N VAL A 32 14.46 10.24 -17.81
CA VAL A 32 14.21 8.80 -17.65
C VAL A 32 14.15 8.12 -19.02
N THR A 33 13.41 8.69 -19.98
CA THR A 33 13.32 8.14 -21.35
C THR A 33 14.62 8.29 -22.15
N ASP A 34 15.45 9.27 -21.81
CA ASP A 34 16.79 9.41 -22.38
C ASP A 34 17.74 8.33 -21.85
N ALA A 35 17.59 7.94 -20.57
CA ALA A 35 18.45 6.95 -19.93
C ALA A 35 18.00 5.49 -20.13
N PHE A 36 16.70 5.22 -20.23
CA PHE A 36 16.14 3.88 -20.36
C PHE A 36 15.35 3.68 -21.65
N ASP A 37 15.35 2.44 -22.13
CA ASP A 37 14.40 1.94 -23.11
C ASP A 37 13.17 1.39 -22.38
N LEU A 38 12.01 2.04 -22.54
CA LEU A 38 10.76 1.63 -21.91
C LEU A 38 10.12 0.49 -22.71
N VAL A 39 10.16 -0.73 -22.15
CA VAL A 39 9.67 -1.94 -22.84
C VAL A 39 8.26 -2.34 -22.42
N LEU A 40 7.77 -1.81 -21.30
CA LEU A 40 6.41 -2.01 -20.81
C LEU A 40 5.99 -0.80 -20.00
N TRP A 41 4.87 -0.18 -20.35
CA TRP A 41 4.16 0.75 -19.48
C TRP A 41 2.69 0.85 -19.93
N PRO A 42 1.77 0.01 -19.41
CA PRO A 42 0.44 -0.15 -19.97
C PRO A 42 -0.40 1.15 -20.04
N VAL A 43 -0.14 2.11 -19.16
CA VAL A 43 -0.85 3.40 -19.13
C VAL A 43 -0.40 4.35 -20.24
N ALA A 44 0.84 4.22 -20.73
CA ALA A 44 1.48 5.22 -21.59
C ALA A 44 1.92 4.66 -22.97
N LEU A 45 2.08 3.34 -23.09
CA LEU A 45 2.68 2.68 -24.25
C LEU A 45 1.87 1.44 -24.68
N ASP A 46 1.91 1.12 -25.97
CA ASP A 46 1.11 0.03 -26.55
C ASP A 46 1.72 -1.37 -26.43
N PHE A 47 2.87 -1.51 -25.76
CA PHE A 47 3.53 -2.81 -25.56
C PHE A 47 2.62 -3.78 -24.79
N LYS A 48 2.45 -4.98 -25.37
CA LYS A 48 1.66 -6.08 -24.80
C LYS A 48 2.54 -7.13 -24.14
N TYR A 49 1.97 -7.95 -23.25
CA TYR A 49 2.70 -8.93 -22.43
C TYR A 49 3.50 -9.97 -23.22
N HIS A 50 3.04 -10.39 -24.40
CA HIS A 50 3.81 -11.32 -25.26
C HIS A 50 5.16 -10.75 -25.73
N HIS A 51 5.32 -9.42 -25.81
CA HIS A 51 6.62 -8.82 -26.08
C HIS A 51 7.60 -9.07 -24.94
N ILE A 52 7.14 -9.10 -23.69
CA ILE A 52 7.93 -9.38 -22.49
C ILE A 52 8.25 -10.87 -22.39
N GLU A 53 7.29 -11.74 -22.72
CA GLU A 53 7.50 -13.18 -22.78
C GLU A 53 8.63 -13.57 -23.73
N ALA A 54 8.71 -12.89 -24.88
CA ALA A 54 9.71 -13.12 -25.93
C ALA A 54 11.13 -12.64 -25.56
N MET A 55 11.30 -11.82 -24.52
CA MET A 55 12.61 -11.35 -24.07
C MET A 55 13.39 -12.49 -23.39
N LYS A 56 14.71 -12.37 -23.34
CA LYS A 56 15.55 -13.28 -22.55
C LYS A 56 15.38 -13.02 -21.06
N ASP A 57 15.67 -14.02 -20.25
CA ASP A 57 15.65 -13.87 -18.80
C ASP A 57 16.75 -12.90 -18.36
N GLY A 58 16.43 -12.00 -17.42
CA GLY A 58 17.34 -10.91 -17.00
C GLY A 58 17.62 -9.84 -18.06
N GLU A 59 16.86 -9.77 -19.15
CA GLU A 59 17.03 -8.77 -20.20
C GLU A 59 16.54 -7.37 -19.78
N ILE A 60 15.55 -7.30 -18.87
CA ILE A 60 15.06 -6.05 -18.30
C ILE A 60 15.97 -5.64 -17.15
N THR A 61 16.54 -4.44 -17.17
CA THR A 61 17.40 -3.96 -16.09
C THR A 61 16.61 -3.74 -14.81
N LEU A 62 15.47 -3.05 -14.90
CA LEU A 62 14.61 -2.75 -13.76
C LEU A 62 13.13 -2.91 -14.12
N SER A 63 12.39 -3.63 -13.29
CA SER A 63 10.93 -3.60 -13.28
C SER A 63 10.43 -2.82 -12.07
N ILE A 64 9.69 -1.74 -12.33
CA ILE A 64 8.94 -0.97 -11.33
C ILE A 64 7.52 -1.53 -11.31
N ILE A 65 7.17 -2.21 -10.23
CA ILE A 65 5.87 -2.88 -10.09
C ILE A 65 5.06 -2.16 -9.02
N ASN A 66 3.92 -1.60 -9.42
CA ASN A 66 2.98 -0.93 -8.53
C ASN A 66 1.70 -1.74 -8.33
N GLY A 67 0.95 -1.44 -7.27
CA GLY A 67 -0.27 -2.18 -6.93
C GLY A 67 -0.02 -3.47 -6.14
N SER A 68 -1.10 -4.03 -5.61
CA SER A 68 -1.09 -5.26 -4.81
C SER A 68 -1.51 -6.48 -5.65
N VAL A 69 -1.17 -7.69 -5.21
CA VAL A 69 -1.59 -8.92 -5.90
C VAL A 69 -2.95 -9.36 -5.34
N ARG A 70 -3.95 -9.45 -6.22
CA ARG A 70 -5.34 -9.82 -5.86
C ARG A 70 -6.01 -10.82 -6.81
N ASN A 71 -5.36 -11.19 -7.91
CA ASN A 71 -5.89 -12.15 -8.86
C ASN A 71 -4.75 -12.91 -9.55
N SER A 72 -5.08 -13.94 -10.32
CA SER A 72 -4.10 -14.78 -11.01
C SER A 72 -3.26 -14.04 -12.03
N GLU A 73 -3.83 -13.10 -12.79
CA GLU A 73 -3.08 -12.30 -13.77
C GLU A 73 -1.98 -11.47 -13.10
N HIS A 74 -2.25 -10.85 -11.95
CA HIS A 74 -1.24 -10.11 -11.19
C HIS A 74 -0.08 -11.02 -10.74
N GLU A 75 -0.38 -12.26 -10.32
CA GLU A 75 0.65 -13.23 -9.93
C GLU A 75 1.47 -13.70 -11.12
N GLU A 76 0.82 -14.06 -12.23
CA GLU A 76 1.47 -14.47 -13.47
C GLU A 76 2.42 -13.37 -13.99
N LEU A 77 1.95 -12.12 -14.04
CA LEU A 77 2.77 -10.98 -14.44
C LEU A 77 3.91 -10.70 -13.45
N ALA A 78 3.69 -10.87 -12.14
CA ALA A 78 4.75 -10.72 -11.15
C ALA A 78 5.88 -11.72 -11.42
N HIS A 79 5.56 -13.01 -11.63
CA HIS A 79 6.54 -14.04 -11.94
C HIS A 79 7.24 -13.80 -13.28
N LEU A 80 6.50 -13.40 -14.32
CA LEU A 80 7.06 -13.05 -15.61
C LEU A 80 8.07 -11.91 -15.49
N LEU A 81 7.66 -10.78 -14.90
CA LEU A 81 8.53 -9.61 -14.74
C LEU A 81 9.74 -9.93 -13.87
N ARG A 82 9.54 -10.69 -12.78
CA ARG A 82 10.66 -11.13 -11.95
C ARG A 82 11.67 -11.95 -12.75
N LYS A 83 11.22 -12.91 -13.54
CA LYS A 83 12.07 -13.76 -14.39
C LYS A 83 12.82 -12.96 -15.46
N LYS A 84 12.15 -11.98 -16.07
CA LYS A 84 12.73 -11.14 -17.14
C LYS A 84 13.61 -10.01 -16.62
N SER A 85 13.56 -9.70 -15.32
CA SER A 85 14.26 -8.54 -14.75
C SER A 85 15.47 -8.90 -13.90
N GLN A 86 16.51 -8.08 -13.99
CA GLN A 86 17.65 -8.09 -13.07
C GLN A 86 17.23 -7.55 -11.71
N PHE A 87 16.51 -6.42 -11.68
CA PHE A 87 15.99 -5.82 -10.46
C PHE A 87 14.46 -5.63 -10.49
N VAL A 88 13.82 -5.78 -9.33
CA VAL A 88 12.41 -5.44 -9.10
C VAL A 88 12.30 -4.44 -7.96
N LEU A 89 11.63 -3.32 -8.24
CA LEU A 89 11.24 -2.30 -7.28
C LEU A 89 9.75 -2.44 -6.97
N ALA A 90 9.41 -2.78 -5.72
CA ALA A 90 8.05 -2.64 -5.22
C ALA A 90 7.75 -1.15 -5.03
N PHE A 91 6.84 -0.63 -5.85
CA PHE A 91 6.58 0.80 -5.98
C PHE A 91 5.20 1.17 -5.41
N GLY A 92 5.23 2.00 -4.37
CA GLY A 92 4.04 2.45 -3.64
C GLY A 92 3.59 1.50 -2.53
N ALA A 93 2.71 2.01 -1.66
CA ALA A 93 2.22 1.32 -0.47
C ALA A 93 1.52 -0.01 -0.80
N CYS A 94 0.84 -0.08 -1.95
CA CYS A 94 0.18 -1.31 -2.40
C CYS A 94 1.17 -2.43 -2.67
N ALA A 95 2.23 -2.16 -3.45
CA ALA A 95 3.25 -3.17 -3.74
C ALA A 95 4.09 -3.51 -2.51
N CYS A 96 4.45 -2.50 -1.70
CA CYS A 96 5.26 -2.70 -0.51
C CYS A 96 4.53 -3.46 0.60
N PHE A 97 3.25 -3.14 0.85
CA PHE A 97 2.55 -3.52 2.08
C PHE A 97 1.12 -4.06 1.87
N GLY A 98 0.62 -4.05 0.63
CA GLY A 98 -0.76 -4.37 0.24
C GLY A 98 -1.69 -3.15 0.15
N GLY A 99 -1.31 -2.02 0.76
CA GLY A 99 -2.00 -0.74 0.63
C GLY A 99 -3.43 -0.78 1.15
N THR A 100 -4.24 0.20 0.72
CA THR A 100 -5.66 0.25 1.08
C THR A 100 -6.47 -0.95 0.57
N PRO A 101 -6.20 -1.55 -0.61
CA PRO A 101 -6.87 -2.79 -1.01
C PRO A 101 -6.65 -3.92 -0.01
N GLY A 102 -5.51 -3.95 0.69
CA GLY A 102 -5.21 -4.91 1.74
C GLY A 102 -6.27 -5.01 2.85
N MET A 103 -7.02 -3.94 3.10
CA MET A 103 -8.15 -3.95 4.05
C MET A 103 -9.25 -4.93 3.65
N ALA A 104 -9.36 -5.31 2.36
CA ALA A 104 -10.29 -6.34 1.90
C ALA A 104 -10.10 -7.68 2.63
N ASN A 105 -8.91 -7.94 3.18
CA ASN A 105 -8.60 -9.17 3.92
C ASN A 105 -9.37 -9.31 5.24
N ILE A 106 -10.05 -8.25 5.72
CA ILE A 106 -10.93 -8.32 6.88
C ILE A 106 -12.34 -8.86 6.54
N ARG A 107 -12.62 -9.05 5.24
CA ARG A 107 -13.84 -9.63 4.69
C ARG A 107 -13.49 -10.87 3.85
N SER A 108 -14.47 -11.75 3.68
CA SER A 108 -14.31 -12.88 2.75
C SER A 108 -14.47 -12.40 1.30
N LYS A 109 -14.00 -13.21 0.34
CA LYS A 109 -14.27 -12.96 -1.09
C LYS A 109 -15.77 -12.94 -1.36
N GLU A 110 -16.49 -13.83 -0.71
CA GLU A 110 -17.93 -14.02 -0.82
C GLU A 110 -18.69 -12.79 -0.30
N ASP A 111 -18.32 -12.26 0.87
CA ASP A 111 -18.92 -11.04 1.44
C ASP A 111 -18.73 -9.85 0.48
N ILE A 112 -17.54 -9.72 -0.12
CA ILE A 112 -17.23 -8.66 -1.08
C ILE A 112 -18.06 -8.82 -2.36
N PHE A 113 -18.13 -10.03 -2.91
CA PHE A 113 -18.88 -10.31 -4.14
C PHE A 113 -20.38 -10.11 -3.93
N GLN A 114 -20.91 -10.58 -2.80
CA GLN A 114 -22.31 -10.38 -2.42
C GLN A 114 -22.64 -8.89 -2.35
N TRP A 115 -21.79 -8.07 -1.70
CA TRP A 115 -22.00 -6.63 -1.64
C TRP A 115 -21.96 -5.98 -3.03
N VAL A 116 -20.93 -6.25 -3.82
CA VAL A 116 -20.68 -5.56 -5.10
C VAL A 116 -21.66 -5.97 -6.20
N TYR A 117 -22.09 -7.23 -6.24
CA TYR A 117 -22.90 -7.77 -7.33
C TYR A 117 -24.36 -8.02 -6.95
N GLU A 118 -24.75 -7.85 -5.69
CA GLU A 118 -26.13 -8.13 -5.24
C GLU A 118 -26.69 -7.10 -4.26
N ASP A 119 -26.04 -6.88 -3.11
CA ASP A 119 -26.67 -6.14 -2.00
C ASP A 119 -26.57 -4.62 -2.12
N ALA A 120 -25.62 -4.11 -2.92
CA ALA A 120 -25.45 -2.66 -3.07
C ALA A 120 -26.74 -2.03 -3.67
N PRO A 121 -27.24 -0.90 -3.14
CA PRO A 121 -28.59 -0.39 -3.44
C PRO A 121 -28.90 -0.10 -4.92
N THR A 122 -27.86 0.13 -5.73
CA THR A 122 -27.98 0.44 -7.15
C THR A 122 -27.91 -0.79 -8.06
N ILE A 123 -27.70 -1.98 -7.51
CA ILE A 123 -27.50 -3.19 -8.28
C ILE A 123 -28.84 -3.83 -8.65
N VAL A 124 -29.05 -4.00 -9.96
CA VAL A 124 -30.19 -4.73 -10.51
C VAL A 124 -29.69 -6.07 -11.05
N ASN A 125 -29.69 -7.10 -10.20
CA ASN A 125 -29.21 -8.44 -10.55
C ASN A 125 -30.19 -9.53 -10.09
N PRO A 126 -31.40 -9.61 -10.67
CA PRO A 126 -32.44 -10.56 -10.22
C PRO A 126 -32.04 -12.03 -10.37
N LYS A 127 -31.08 -12.32 -11.26
CA LYS A 127 -30.54 -13.67 -11.49
C LYS A 127 -29.36 -14.02 -10.58
N ARG A 128 -28.90 -13.08 -9.73
CA ARG A 128 -27.75 -13.25 -8.83
C ARG A 128 -26.50 -13.76 -9.56
N ASN A 129 -26.27 -13.23 -10.75
CA ASN A 129 -25.10 -13.59 -11.53
C ASN A 129 -23.86 -12.91 -10.94
N VAL A 130 -22.80 -13.69 -10.71
CA VAL A 130 -21.48 -13.17 -10.35
C VAL A 130 -20.48 -13.45 -11.48
N PRO A 131 -19.41 -12.65 -11.63
CA PRO A 131 -18.37 -12.94 -12.61
C PRO A 131 -17.77 -14.33 -12.40
N LYS A 132 -17.58 -15.05 -13.50
CA LYS A 132 -16.97 -16.38 -13.55
C LYS A 132 -15.67 -16.32 -14.32
N THR A 133 -14.71 -17.18 -13.97
CA THR A 133 -13.42 -17.27 -14.65
C THR A 133 -13.54 -17.73 -16.10
N ALA A 134 -14.62 -18.44 -16.47
CA ALA A 134 -14.93 -18.79 -17.84
C ALA A 134 -16.44 -18.65 -18.12
N THR A 135 -16.79 -18.05 -19.26
CA THR A 135 -18.17 -17.96 -19.75
C THR A 135 -18.20 -18.16 -21.26
N LYS A 136 -19.13 -18.98 -21.76
CA LYS A 136 -19.34 -19.15 -23.20
C LYS A 136 -20.38 -18.16 -23.70
N MET A 137 -20.03 -17.38 -24.72
CA MET A 137 -20.91 -16.40 -25.36
C MET A 137 -20.59 -16.36 -26.86
N ASP A 138 -21.62 -16.48 -27.71
CA ASP A 138 -21.50 -16.45 -29.18
C ASP A 138 -20.43 -17.41 -29.75
N GLY A 139 -20.34 -18.62 -29.19
CA GLY A 139 -19.36 -19.63 -29.61
C GLY A 139 -17.92 -19.34 -29.19
N LYS A 140 -17.67 -18.25 -28.44
CA LYS A 140 -16.37 -17.91 -27.85
C LYS A 140 -16.37 -18.18 -26.36
N GLU A 141 -15.20 -18.53 -25.82
CA GLU A 141 -14.97 -18.62 -24.38
C GLU A 141 -14.30 -17.32 -23.92
N LEU A 142 -14.96 -16.60 -23.03
CA LEU A 142 -14.44 -15.41 -22.37
C LEU A 142 -13.86 -15.82 -21.02
N THR A 143 -12.64 -15.38 -20.74
CA THR A 143 -11.93 -15.70 -19.49
C THR A 143 -11.73 -14.46 -18.63
N LEU A 144 -11.83 -14.65 -17.31
CA LEU A 144 -11.45 -13.65 -16.32
C LEU A 144 -10.39 -14.26 -15.38
N PRO A 145 -9.44 -13.46 -14.88
CA PRO A 145 -8.49 -13.92 -13.86
C PRO A 145 -9.21 -14.49 -12.63
N ASP A 146 -8.64 -15.52 -12.00
CA ASP A 146 -9.18 -15.99 -10.73
C ASP A 146 -8.93 -14.93 -9.65
N PHE A 147 -9.98 -14.57 -8.93
CA PHE A 147 -9.93 -13.55 -7.89
C PHE A 147 -9.61 -14.18 -6.54
N TYR A 148 -8.52 -13.74 -5.91
CA TYR A 148 -8.04 -14.37 -4.70
C TYR A 148 -8.86 -14.02 -3.46
N LYS A 149 -8.84 -14.94 -2.50
CA LYS A 149 -9.47 -14.73 -1.18
C LYS A 149 -8.78 -13.63 -0.37
N GLN A 150 -7.53 -13.30 -0.71
CA GLN A 150 -6.69 -12.38 0.03
C GLN A 150 -5.89 -11.49 -0.95
N VAL A 151 -5.62 -10.25 -0.53
CA VAL A 151 -4.64 -9.35 -1.15
C VAL A 151 -3.27 -9.66 -0.55
N PHE A 152 -2.25 -9.66 -1.41
CA PHE A 152 -0.86 -9.85 -1.01
C PHE A 152 0.00 -8.63 -1.40
N PRO A 153 0.96 -8.20 -0.56
CA PRO A 153 2.06 -7.36 -1.03
C PRO A 153 2.95 -8.16 -1.99
N LEU A 154 3.71 -7.46 -2.83
CA LEU A 154 4.47 -8.07 -3.93
C LEU A 154 5.52 -9.08 -3.43
N ASN A 155 6.15 -8.79 -2.30
CA ASN A 155 7.21 -9.61 -1.71
C ASN A 155 6.72 -10.96 -1.13
N ARG A 156 5.41 -11.20 -1.10
CA ARG A 156 4.84 -12.51 -0.75
C ARG A 156 4.69 -13.42 -1.96
N ILE A 157 4.84 -12.87 -3.16
CA ILE A 157 4.63 -13.57 -4.43
C ILE A 157 5.97 -13.77 -5.15
N ILE A 158 6.81 -12.74 -5.19
CA ILE A 158 8.13 -12.78 -5.83
C ILE A 158 9.22 -12.20 -4.93
N ASP A 159 10.47 -12.50 -5.27
CA ASP A 159 11.64 -11.88 -4.67
C ASP A 159 11.80 -10.43 -5.16
N VAL A 160 11.75 -9.48 -4.24
CA VAL A 160 11.78 -8.03 -4.49
C VAL A 160 13.13 -7.48 -4.07
N ASP A 161 13.77 -6.67 -4.91
CA ASP A 161 15.11 -6.14 -4.60
C ASP A 161 15.04 -4.84 -3.81
N TYR A 162 14.07 -3.98 -4.11
CA TYR A 162 13.95 -2.65 -3.52
C TYR A 162 12.51 -2.26 -3.22
N TYR A 163 12.33 -1.35 -2.28
CA TYR A 163 11.03 -0.83 -1.90
C TYR A 163 11.02 0.70 -1.95
N LEU A 164 10.01 1.29 -2.58
CA LEU A 164 9.78 2.74 -2.51
C LEU A 164 8.33 2.97 -2.03
N PRO A 165 8.13 3.23 -0.73
CA PRO A 165 6.80 3.34 -0.15
C PRO A 165 6.18 4.73 -0.36
N GLY A 166 4.87 4.82 -0.12
CA GLY A 166 4.07 6.03 -0.30
C GLY A 166 2.78 5.74 -1.06
N CYS A 167 1.73 6.52 -0.82
CA CYS A 167 0.43 6.32 -1.47
C CYS A 167 -0.08 7.63 -2.11
N PRO A 168 0.57 8.11 -3.20
CA PRO A 168 1.75 7.52 -3.87
C PRO A 168 3.09 8.02 -3.29
N PRO A 169 4.24 7.46 -3.73
CA PRO A 169 5.56 8.00 -3.43
C PRO A 169 5.75 9.42 -4.02
N PRO A 170 6.42 10.34 -3.33
CA PRO A 170 6.72 11.69 -3.82
C PRO A 170 7.67 11.70 -5.04
N PRO A 171 7.51 12.66 -5.97
CA PRO A 171 8.35 12.78 -7.18
C PRO A 171 9.86 12.85 -6.91
N ASP A 172 10.30 13.51 -5.84
CA ASP A 172 11.72 13.61 -5.47
C ASP A 172 12.31 12.25 -5.10
N LEU A 173 11.58 11.42 -4.35
CA LEU A 173 12.01 10.06 -4.03
C LEU A 173 11.98 9.14 -5.25
N ILE A 174 11.00 9.30 -6.14
CA ILE A 174 10.92 8.59 -7.42
C ILE A 174 12.16 8.90 -8.25
N TYR A 175 12.45 10.19 -8.44
CA TYR A 175 13.60 10.64 -9.23
C TYR A 175 14.92 10.12 -8.65
N ASN A 176 15.08 10.14 -7.32
CA ASN A 176 16.26 9.61 -6.64
C ASN A 176 16.41 8.09 -6.86
N ALA A 177 15.32 7.33 -6.78
CA ALA A 177 15.34 5.88 -7.00
C ALA A 177 15.73 5.54 -8.45
N VAL A 178 15.14 6.22 -9.43
CA VAL A 178 15.47 6.03 -10.84
C VAL A 178 16.91 6.47 -11.14
N SER A 179 17.35 7.61 -10.59
CA SER A 179 18.73 8.09 -10.77
C SER A 179 19.77 7.14 -10.18
N ALA A 180 19.48 6.53 -9.02
CA ALA A 180 20.34 5.50 -8.43
C ALA A 180 20.46 4.27 -9.33
N ALA A 181 19.37 3.85 -9.98
CA ALA A 181 19.39 2.77 -10.95
C ALA A 181 20.20 3.12 -12.20
N ILE A 182 20.08 4.35 -12.74
CA ILE A 182 20.86 4.83 -13.89
C ILE A 182 22.36 4.82 -13.57
N ALA A 183 22.73 5.31 -12.39
CA ALA A 183 24.12 5.41 -11.97
C ALA A 183 24.74 4.06 -11.57
N GLY A 184 23.97 2.96 -11.52
CA GLY A 184 24.40 1.68 -10.97
C GLY A 184 24.73 1.74 -9.47
N ASN A 185 24.30 2.80 -8.77
CA ASN A 185 24.57 3.05 -7.36
C ASN A 185 23.36 2.65 -6.51
N LEU A 186 22.95 1.39 -6.64
CA LEU A 186 21.83 0.86 -5.87
C LEU A 186 22.31 0.41 -4.48
N PRO A 187 21.50 0.63 -3.43
CA PRO A 187 21.82 0.14 -2.10
C PRO A 187 21.78 -1.40 -2.04
N PRO A 188 22.16 -2.00 -0.90
CA PRO A 188 21.99 -3.43 -0.70
C PRO A 188 20.54 -3.88 -0.95
N LYS A 189 20.39 -5.09 -1.49
CA LYS A 189 19.09 -5.73 -1.69
C LYS A 189 18.27 -5.73 -0.40
N GLY A 190 16.97 -5.48 -0.53
CA GLY A 190 16.01 -5.34 0.57
C GLY A 190 15.90 -3.91 1.10
N ALA A 191 16.73 -2.97 0.62
CA ALA A 191 16.68 -1.59 1.05
C ALA A 191 15.35 -0.91 0.67
N THR A 192 14.84 -0.11 1.61
CA THR A 192 13.79 0.86 1.33
C THR A 192 14.42 2.17 0.87
N LEU A 193 14.09 2.62 -0.32
CA LEU A 193 14.58 3.84 -0.98
C LEU A 193 13.89 5.10 -0.42
N ALA A 194 13.78 5.18 0.91
CA ALA A 194 13.21 6.29 1.65
C ALA A 194 13.96 6.42 3.00
N PRO A 195 13.97 7.61 3.64
CA PRO A 195 14.72 7.83 4.88
C PRO A 195 14.46 6.78 5.97
N ARG A 196 15.50 6.42 6.74
CA ARG A 196 15.46 5.36 7.78
C ARG A 196 15.01 5.85 9.15
N ARG A 197 14.15 6.87 9.20
CA ARG A 197 13.74 7.54 10.44
C ARG A 197 12.23 7.76 10.49
N ALA A 198 11.67 7.88 11.69
CA ALA A 198 10.24 8.04 11.89
C ALA A 198 9.78 9.42 11.41
N LEU A 199 8.50 9.56 11.08
CA LEU A 199 7.93 10.84 10.66
C LEU A 199 7.98 11.88 11.78
N CYS A 200 7.96 11.46 13.05
CA CYS A 200 8.13 12.37 14.18
C CYS A 200 9.50 13.06 14.20
N ASP A 201 10.54 12.47 13.61
CA ASP A 201 11.90 13.02 13.62
C ASP A 201 12.05 14.25 12.71
N VAL A 202 11.09 14.46 11.82
CA VAL A 202 11.04 15.58 10.87
C VAL A 202 9.82 16.47 11.06
N CYS A 203 8.91 16.09 11.95
CA CYS A 203 7.69 16.83 12.19
C CYS A 203 7.95 17.98 13.17
N GLU A 204 7.78 19.22 12.72
CA GLU A 204 7.96 20.42 13.56
C GLU A 204 7.06 20.41 14.81
N ARG A 205 5.84 19.88 14.67
CA ARG A 205 4.89 19.74 15.80
C ARG A 205 5.40 18.78 16.89
N ASN A 206 6.40 17.95 16.60
CA ASN A 206 6.99 17.05 17.60
C ASN A 206 7.63 17.83 18.76
N LYS A 207 8.13 19.04 18.50
CA LYS A 207 8.75 19.94 19.48
C LYS A 207 7.76 20.47 20.52
N THR A 208 6.45 20.43 20.23
CA THR A 208 5.41 20.93 21.14
C THR A 208 4.86 19.86 22.07
N LYS A 209 5.41 18.63 22.04
CA LYS A 209 4.98 17.57 22.95
C LYS A 209 5.38 17.94 24.38
N PRO A 210 4.52 17.71 25.37
CA PRO A 210 4.92 17.82 26.77
C PRO A 210 6.00 16.77 27.09
N GLU A 211 6.79 17.03 28.15
CA GLU A 211 7.81 16.09 28.63
C GLU A 211 7.23 14.70 28.89
N ARG A 212 6.02 14.67 29.48
CA ARG A 212 5.22 13.46 29.62
C ARG A 212 3.96 13.58 28.77
N LEU A 213 3.94 12.87 27.64
CA LEU A 213 2.77 12.77 26.79
C LEU A 213 1.79 11.76 27.37
N GLN A 214 0.63 12.24 27.78
CA GLN A 214 -0.48 11.45 28.31
C GLN A 214 -1.77 11.81 27.59
N ILE A 215 -2.51 10.79 27.18
CA ILE A 215 -3.77 10.93 26.45
C ILE A 215 -4.89 10.49 27.38
N GLN A 216 -5.73 11.43 27.77
CA GLN A 216 -6.90 11.21 28.64
C GLN A 216 -8.19 11.05 27.82
N LYS A 217 -8.19 11.52 26.58
CA LYS A 217 -9.35 11.46 25.69
C LYS A 217 -8.91 11.38 24.24
N PHE A 218 -9.57 10.52 23.47
CA PHE A 218 -9.41 10.48 22.03
C PHE A 218 -10.45 11.36 21.34
N HIS A 219 -10.01 12.03 20.28
CA HIS A 219 -10.86 12.81 19.39
C HIS A 219 -10.65 12.34 17.96
N ARG A 220 -11.75 12.19 17.21
CA ARG A 220 -11.67 12.10 15.76
C ARG A 220 -11.48 13.50 15.19
N ILE A 221 -10.79 13.59 14.06
CA ILE A 221 -10.37 14.88 13.48
C ILE A 221 -11.56 15.82 13.15
N HIS A 222 -12.77 15.28 12.93
CA HIS A 222 -13.97 16.08 12.69
C HIS A 222 -14.72 16.52 13.95
N GLU A 223 -14.33 16.02 15.13
CA GLU A 223 -15.01 16.33 16.40
C GLU A 223 -14.43 17.57 17.09
N ILE A 224 -13.22 17.96 16.71
CA ILE A 224 -12.51 19.11 17.28
C ILE A 224 -11.77 19.88 16.19
N GLN A 225 -11.59 21.18 16.41
CA GLN A 225 -10.69 21.98 15.61
C GLN A 225 -9.25 21.74 16.09
N ALA A 226 -8.45 21.01 15.31
CA ALA A 226 -7.07 20.76 15.65
C ALA A 226 -6.22 22.04 15.56
N ASP A 227 -5.48 22.34 16.62
CA ASP A 227 -4.47 23.38 16.64
C ASP A 227 -3.35 23.01 15.62
N PRO A 228 -3.11 23.87 14.61
CA PRO A 228 -2.16 23.59 13.53
C PRO A 228 -0.70 23.62 13.97
N GLU A 229 -0.39 24.13 15.15
CA GLU A 229 0.98 24.22 15.66
C GLU A 229 1.31 23.06 16.61
N LYS A 230 0.29 22.48 17.27
CA LYS A 230 0.49 21.43 18.28
C LYS A 230 0.49 20.02 17.71
N CYS A 231 1.28 19.14 18.32
CA CYS A 231 1.26 17.70 18.04
C CYS A 231 -0.15 17.12 18.15
N PHE A 232 -0.62 16.42 17.11
CA PHE A 232 -1.93 15.75 17.12
C PHE A 232 -2.12 14.80 18.32
N LEU A 233 -1.10 14.00 18.65
CA LEU A 233 -1.19 13.08 19.79
C LEU A 233 -1.33 13.82 21.13
N ALA A 234 -0.67 14.98 21.28
CA ALA A 234 -0.83 15.83 22.47
C ALA A 234 -2.22 16.48 22.57
N GLN A 235 -2.97 16.48 21.47
CA GLN A 235 -4.35 16.95 21.40
C GLN A 235 -5.37 15.79 21.48
N GLY A 236 -4.92 14.55 21.74
CA GLY A 236 -5.79 13.38 21.74
C GLY A 236 -6.25 12.92 20.35
N ILE A 237 -5.64 13.43 19.26
CA ILE A 237 -5.94 13.03 17.89
C ILE A 237 -4.98 11.93 17.46
N ILE A 238 -5.51 10.78 17.06
CA ILE A 238 -4.72 9.63 16.60
C ILE A 238 -3.89 10.03 15.37
N CYS A 239 -2.57 9.91 15.47
CA CYS A 239 -1.62 10.19 14.41
C CYS A 239 -0.56 9.09 14.38
N THR A 240 -0.46 8.36 13.27
CA THR A 240 0.44 7.19 13.15
C THR A 240 1.89 7.55 12.83
N GLY A 241 2.22 8.84 12.83
CA GLY A 241 3.57 9.36 12.55
C GLY A 241 4.71 8.68 13.32
N PRO A 242 4.57 8.37 14.64
CA PRO A 242 5.63 7.68 15.38
C PRO A 242 5.99 6.29 14.84
N ALA A 243 5.03 5.60 14.20
CA ALA A 243 5.24 4.27 13.61
C ALA A 243 5.37 4.32 12.08
N THR A 244 5.43 5.52 11.50
CA THR A 244 5.47 5.70 10.04
C THR A 244 6.83 6.22 9.63
N ARG A 245 7.38 5.68 8.53
CA ARG A 245 8.61 6.19 7.91
C ARG A 245 8.43 7.61 7.38
N SER A 246 9.48 8.44 7.50
CA SER A 246 9.54 9.79 6.93
C SER A 246 9.85 9.78 5.41
N GLY A 247 9.89 10.97 4.80
CA GLY A 247 10.17 11.15 3.36
C GLY A 247 8.97 11.67 2.56
N CYS A 248 7.79 11.75 3.16
CA CYS A 248 6.59 12.27 2.49
C CYS A 248 6.49 13.81 2.42
N GLY A 249 7.51 14.53 2.89
CA GLY A 249 7.48 16.00 2.98
C GLY A 249 6.38 16.55 3.90
N GLU A 250 5.95 15.76 4.89
CA GLU A 250 4.97 16.14 5.91
C GLU A 250 3.63 16.68 5.36
N VAL A 251 3.23 16.28 4.15
CA VAL A 251 2.08 16.86 3.42
C VAL A 251 0.77 16.84 4.23
N CYS A 252 0.50 15.80 5.00
CA CYS A 252 -0.69 15.73 5.86
C CYS A 252 -0.64 16.81 6.96
N MET A 253 0.50 16.97 7.63
CA MET A 253 0.63 17.92 8.73
C MET A 253 0.61 19.37 8.21
N LYS A 254 1.14 19.62 7.00
CA LYS A 254 1.06 20.92 6.31
C LYS A 254 -0.38 21.32 5.97
N THR A 255 -1.27 20.35 5.84
CA THR A 255 -2.72 20.55 5.61
C THR A 255 -3.57 20.32 6.87
N ASN A 256 -2.93 20.30 8.04
CA ASN A 256 -3.56 20.10 9.34
C ASN A 256 -4.38 18.78 9.49
N ILE A 257 -3.88 17.69 8.89
CA ILE A 257 -4.44 16.34 9.03
C ILE A 257 -3.38 15.41 9.66
N PRO A 258 -3.76 14.52 10.61
CA PRO A 258 -2.83 13.57 11.20
C PRO A 258 -2.29 12.57 10.17
N CYS A 259 -1.07 12.09 10.40
CA CYS A 259 -0.48 11.03 9.59
C CYS A 259 -1.36 9.77 9.64
N ARG A 260 -1.55 9.16 8.47
CA ARG A 260 -2.35 7.93 8.26
C ARG A 260 -1.50 6.69 8.00
N GLY A 261 -0.17 6.82 7.89
CA GLY A 261 0.72 5.67 7.81
C GLY A 261 1.01 5.10 6.43
N CYS A 262 0.79 5.87 5.36
CA CYS A 262 0.95 5.34 3.99
C CYS A 262 2.39 5.00 3.59
N PHE A 263 3.38 5.52 4.30
CA PHE A 263 4.80 5.20 4.09
C PHE A 263 5.23 3.89 4.78
N GLY A 264 4.33 3.26 5.54
CA GLY A 264 4.61 2.02 6.25
C GLY A 264 5.63 2.17 7.39
N PRO A 265 6.09 1.05 7.94
CA PRO A 265 6.93 1.03 9.12
C PRO A 265 8.34 1.58 8.88
N VAL A 266 8.96 2.08 9.95
CA VAL A 266 10.41 2.23 10.02
C VAL A 266 11.10 0.86 9.98
N GLU A 267 12.37 0.85 9.63
CA GLU A 267 13.13 -0.40 9.53
C GLU A 267 13.21 -1.14 10.87
N GLY A 268 13.22 -2.47 10.82
CA GLY A 268 13.20 -3.33 12.01
C GLY A 268 11.82 -3.52 12.64
N VAL A 269 10.79 -2.83 12.16
CA VAL A 269 9.40 -3.04 12.60
C VAL A 269 8.68 -3.97 11.62
N ALA A 270 8.43 -5.20 12.07
CA ALA A 270 7.73 -6.21 11.25
C ALA A 270 6.23 -5.91 11.06
N ASP A 271 5.58 -5.37 12.09
CA ASP A 271 4.17 -5.04 12.08
C ASP A 271 3.96 -3.61 12.58
N MET A 272 3.64 -2.73 11.64
CA MET A 272 3.39 -1.32 11.92
C MET A 272 2.22 -1.12 12.89
N GLY A 273 1.10 -1.83 12.69
CA GLY A 273 -0.11 -1.62 13.45
C GLY A 273 0.05 -2.13 14.89
N ALA A 274 0.68 -3.29 15.06
CA ALA A 274 0.99 -3.82 16.39
C ALA A 274 1.99 -2.93 17.13
N LYS A 275 3.03 -2.43 16.44
CA LYS A 275 4.01 -1.53 17.05
C LYS A 275 3.40 -0.19 17.44
N TYR A 276 2.54 0.36 16.59
CA TYR A 276 1.81 1.58 16.89
C TYR A 276 0.85 1.38 18.06
N LEU A 277 0.10 0.28 18.10
CA LEU A 277 -0.79 -0.05 19.22
C LEU A 277 -0.01 -0.15 20.53
N SER A 278 1.14 -0.82 20.53
CA SER A 278 2.03 -0.89 21.69
C SER A 278 2.48 0.48 22.18
N ALA A 279 2.88 1.37 21.26
CA ALA A 279 3.25 2.74 21.59
C ALA A 279 2.04 3.54 22.11
N LEU A 280 0.88 3.44 21.47
CA LEU A 280 -0.34 4.13 21.87
C LEU A 280 -0.80 3.71 23.26
N ALA A 281 -0.75 2.41 23.56
CA ALA A 281 -1.11 1.88 24.87
C ALA A 281 -0.25 2.46 26.01
N SER A 282 1.03 2.76 25.75
CA SER A 282 1.89 3.43 26.74
C SER A 282 1.59 4.92 26.96
N LEU A 283 0.82 5.56 26.07
CA LEU A 283 0.44 6.96 26.17
C LEU A 283 -0.92 7.15 26.85
N ILE A 284 -1.71 6.07 27.00
CA ILE A 284 -3.01 6.12 27.65
C ILE A 284 -2.83 6.41 29.14
N GLU A 285 -3.42 7.50 29.60
CA GLU A 285 -3.50 7.81 31.03
C GLU A 285 -4.85 7.37 31.57
N ALA A 286 -4.82 6.31 32.38
CA ALA A 286 -5.98 5.79 33.07
C ALA A 286 -5.54 5.10 34.36
N ASN A 287 -6.20 5.44 35.47
CA ASN A 287 -5.87 4.99 36.82
C ASN A 287 -6.65 3.73 37.21
N THR A 288 -7.78 3.47 36.52
CA THR A 288 -8.62 2.30 36.75
C THR A 288 -8.77 1.44 35.49
N GLU A 289 -9.22 0.20 35.65
CA GLU A 289 -9.56 -0.68 34.52
C GLU A 289 -10.76 -0.14 33.72
N GLU A 290 -11.74 0.43 34.41
CA GLU A 290 -12.93 1.02 33.78
C GLU A 290 -12.57 2.23 32.90
N GLU A 291 -11.72 3.14 33.41
CA GLU A 291 -11.22 4.27 32.62
C GLU A 291 -10.47 3.82 31.37
N ARG A 292 -9.62 2.78 31.50
CA ARG A 292 -8.91 2.19 30.35
C ARG A 292 -9.89 1.66 29.32
N LYS A 293 -10.91 0.92 29.76
CA LYS A 293 -11.93 0.35 28.89
C LYS A 293 -12.66 1.45 28.13
N ILE A 294 -13.20 2.45 28.82
CA ILE A 294 -13.91 3.59 28.22
C ILE A 294 -13.03 4.28 27.16
N LEU A 295 -11.77 4.54 27.49
CA LEU A 295 -10.88 5.22 26.56
C LEU A 295 -10.54 4.36 25.33
N THR A 296 -10.28 3.07 25.51
CA THR A 296 -9.99 2.17 24.38
C THR A 296 -11.22 1.95 23.48
N GLU A 297 -12.41 1.85 24.06
CA GLU A 297 -13.68 1.72 23.32
C GLU A 297 -14.05 3.00 22.55
N SER A 298 -13.50 4.17 22.95
CA SER A 298 -13.65 5.40 22.17
C SER A 298 -12.94 5.37 20.81
N ILE A 299 -12.00 4.44 20.61
CA ILE A 299 -11.36 4.20 19.31
C ILE A 299 -12.26 3.28 18.48
N VAL A 300 -13.12 3.88 17.67
CA VAL A 300 -14.19 3.17 16.92
C VAL A 300 -13.66 2.13 15.93
N ASP A 301 -12.54 2.41 15.25
CA ASP A 301 -11.99 1.53 14.20
C ASP A 301 -10.46 1.40 14.29
N PRO A 302 -9.93 0.68 15.29
CA PRO A 302 -8.49 0.51 15.45
C PRO A 302 -7.85 -0.16 14.23
N THR A 303 -8.57 -1.06 13.55
CA THR A 303 -8.06 -1.74 12.35
C THR A 303 -7.86 -0.75 11.21
N GLY A 304 -8.87 0.07 10.90
CA GLY A 304 -8.80 1.08 9.85
C GLY A 304 -7.84 2.24 10.14
N TYR A 305 -7.51 2.51 11.40
CA TYR A 305 -6.46 3.48 11.75
C TYR A 305 -5.05 2.88 11.68
N PHE A 306 -4.84 1.69 12.26
CA PHE A 306 -3.49 1.17 12.48
C PHE A 306 -2.98 0.31 11.33
N TYR A 307 -3.89 -0.24 10.51
CA TYR A 307 -3.55 -1.18 9.43
C TYR A 307 -4.03 -0.74 8.05
N ARG A 308 -4.42 0.53 7.89
CA ARG A 308 -5.02 1.09 6.66
C ARG A 308 -4.26 0.72 5.38
N PHE A 309 -2.94 0.73 5.44
CA PHE A 309 -2.06 0.48 4.31
C PHE A 309 -1.25 -0.82 4.43
N THR A 310 -1.36 -1.51 5.57
CA THR A 310 -0.44 -2.58 5.98
C THR A 310 -1.15 -3.86 6.43
N THR A 311 -2.49 -3.93 6.33
CA THR A 311 -3.26 -5.14 6.71
C THR A 311 -2.69 -6.41 6.08
N ALA A 312 -2.41 -6.40 4.77
CA ALA A 312 -1.93 -7.59 4.07
C ALA A 312 -0.48 -8.00 4.42
N SER A 313 0.32 -7.06 4.93
CA SER A 313 1.71 -7.31 5.37
C SER A 313 1.84 -7.51 6.88
N SER A 314 0.77 -7.26 7.64
CA SER A 314 0.73 -7.45 9.10
C SER A 314 0.95 -8.91 9.50
N LEU A 315 1.19 -9.15 10.78
CA LEU A 315 1.25 -10.50 11.34
C LEU A 315 -0.11 -11.21 11.27
N LEU A 316 -1.21 -10.47 11.35
CA LEU A 316 -2.57 -11.01 11.31
C LEU A 316 -3.02 -11.35 9.89
N GLN A 317 -2.61 -10.55 8.90
CA GLN A 317 -2.81 -10.69 7.44
C GLN A 317 -4.25 -10.66 6.93
N LYS A 318 -5.17 -11.36 7.59
CA LYS A 318 -6.58 -11.51 7.26
C LYS A 318 -7.42 -11.81 8.50
N LYS A 319 -8.74 -11.61 8.39
CA LYS A 319 -9.69 -12.10 9.39
C LYS A 319 -9.67 -13.63 9.42
N ARG A 320 -9.63 -14.21 10.62
CA ARG A 320 -9.77 -15.66 10.81
C ARG A 320 -11.14 -16.11 10.31
N GLU A 321 -11.17 -17.12 9.45
CA GLU A 321 -12.40 -17.81 9.08
C GLU A 321 -12.93 -18.52 10.33
N THR A 322 -13.97 -17.96 10.96
CA THR A 322 -14.71 -18.67 11.99
C THR A 322 -15.52 -19.74 11.26
N SER A 323 -15.27 -21.01 11.54
CA SER A 323 -16.11 -22.12 11.08
C SER A 323 -17.50 -21.94 11.69
N LYS A 324 -18.37 -21.17 11.03
CA LYS A 324 -19.80 -21.25 11.33
C LYS A 324 -20.22 -22.63 10.83
N LYS A 325 -20.48 -23.55 11.76
CA LYS A 325 -21.54 -24.54 11.54
C LYS A 325 -22.72 -23.72 11.03
N ARG A 326 -23.10 -23.93 9.77
CA ARG A 326 -24.41 -23.48 9.30
C ARG A 326 -25.40 -24.22 10.18
N ASP A 327 -25.97 -23.52 11.15
CA ASP A 327 -27.21 -23.97 11.75
C ASP A 327 -28.23 -23.99 10.61
N GLU A 328 -28.54 -25.19 10.14
CA GLU A 328 -29.70 -25.50 9.33
C GLU A 328 -30.95 -25.18 10.16
N VAL A 329 -31.37 -23.91 10.24
CA VAL A 329 -32.68 -23.56 10.81
C VAL A 329 -33.25 -22.31 10.13
N ARG A 330 -33.89 -22.51 8.97
CA ARG A 330 -35.25 -22.05 8.56
C ARG A 330 -35.35 -21.91 7.04
#